data_AF-A0A8X6F668-F1
#
_entry.id   AF-A0A8X6F668-F1
#
_cell.length_a   1.000
_cell.length_b   1.000
_cell.length_c   1.000
_cell.angle_alpha   90.00
_cell.angle_beta   90.00
_cell.angle_gamma   90.00
#
_symmetry.space_group_name_H-M   'P 1'
#
loop_
_entity.id
_entity.type
_entity.pdbx_description
1 polymer ?
#
loop_
_entity_poly.entity_id
_entity_poly.type
_entity_poly.pdbx_seq_one_letter_code
_entity_poly.pdbx_strand_id
1 'polypeptide(L)'
;MADRLAKQGTALPQPKQPTTLHSAKSQIKPADERWNCQRLLRLSLGKNWESLVCTTYDHNLPRAVSVAAFRLRTRHDYLAAHLHRTNVLPSTKCQLCGFGTMNAEHLRTCSALDHSKNYQNSIFKEAHLYWSAHHLMAQQPRMGVG
;
A
#
# COMPACT_ATOMS: atom_id res chain seq x y z
N MET A 1 6.56 3.14 31.40
CA MET A 1 6.91 1.73 31.05
C MET A 1 8.37 1.59 30.61
N ALA A 2 8.88 2.49 29.76
CA ALA A 2 10.28 2.49 29.30
C ALA A 2 11.30 2.53 30.46
N ASP A 3 11.15 3.45 31.42
CA ASP A 3 12.06 3.57 32.59
C ASP A 3 12.19 2.27 33.41
N ARG A 4 11.08 1.56 33.60
CA ARG A 4 11.08 0.29 34.32
C ARG A 4 11.89 -0.77 33.57
N LEU A 5 11.74 -0.84 32.25
CA LEU A 5 12.48 -1.78 31.40
C LEU A 5 13.98 -1.41 31.33
N ALA A 6 14.30 -0.12 31.28
CA ALA A 6 15.68 0.36 31.35
C ALA A 6 16.36 -0.06 32.67
N LYS A 7 15.67 0.12 33.81
CA LYS A 7 16.13 -0.34 35.14
C LYS A 7 16.28 -1.85 35.25
N GLN A 8 15.44 -2.62 34.57
CA GLN A 8 15.62 -4.08 34.48
C GLN A 8 16.83 -4.45 33.62
N GLY A 9 17.04 -3.73 32.52
CA GLY A 9 18.19 -3.91 31.63
C GLY A 9 19.53 -3.69 32.31
N THR A 10 19.63 -2.78 33.28
CA THR A 10 20.87 -2.56 34.05
C THR A 10 21.27 -3.75 34.90
N ALA A 11 20.34 -4.66 35.21
CA ALA A 11 20.63 -5.89 35.96
C ALA A 11 21.04 -7.07 35.04
N LEU A 12 20.96 -6.92 33.72
CA LEU A 12 21.33 -7.97 32.78
C LEU A 12 22.85 -7.99 32.51
N PRO A 13 23.44 -9.16 32.24
CA PRO A 13 24.85 -9.29 31.89
C PRO A 13 25.20 -8.40 30.69
N GLN A 14 26.19 -7.53 30.87
CA GLN A 14 26.74 -6.71 29.80
C GLN A 14 27.69 -7.55 28.91
N PRO A 15 27.79 -7.26 27.61
CA PRO A 15 28.74 -7.93 26.73
C PRO A 15 30.17 -7.72 27.22
N LYS A 16 30.96 -8.81 27.23
CA LYS A 16 32.37 -8.79 27.70
C LYS A 16 33.28 -7.96 26.81
N GLN A 17 32.91 -7.78 25.54
CA GLN A 17 33.65 -6.93 24.61
C GLN A 17 32.93 -5.60 24.40
N PRO A 18 33.66 -4.47 24.41
CA PRO A 18 33.09 -3.17 24.11
C PRO A 18 32.44 -3.18 22.73
N THR A 19 31.15 -2.90 22.67
CA THR A 19 30.40 -2.78 21.43
C THR A 19 30.03 -1.33 21.21
N THR A 20 30.25 -0.81 20.01
CA THR A 20 29.82 0.55 19.68
C THR A 20 28.29 0.61 19.61
N LEU A 21 27.72 1.77 19.93
CA LEU A 21 26.27 1.97 19.82
C LEU A 21 25.75 1.64 18.41
N HIS A 22 26.53 1.97 17.36
CA HIS A 22 26.18 1.65 15.98
C HIS A 22 26.05 0.14 15.75
N SER A 23 27.04 -0.64 16.20
CA SER A 23 27.03 -2.09 16.06
C SER A 23 25.88 -2.72 16.84
N ALA A 24 25.65 -2.27 18.09
CA ALA A 24 24.52 -2.74 18.90
C ALA A 24 23.18 -2.45 18.23
N LYS A 25 22.96 -1.23 17.71
CA LYS A 25 21.75 -0.88 16.94
C LYS A 25 21.59 -1.75 15.70
N SER A 26 22.66 -1.99 14.97
CA SER A 26 22.66 -2.83 13.76
C SER A 26 22.30 -4.28 14.07
N GLN A 27 22.63 -4.79 15.25
CA GLN A 27 22.28 -6.14 15.68
C GLN A 27 20.84 -6.25 16.19
N ILE A 28 20.35 -5.23 16.90
CA ILE A 28 18.99 -5.20 17.45
C ILE A 28 17.94 -4.99 16.35
N LYS A 29 18.22 -4.10 15.39
CA LYS A 29 17.25 -3.69 14.36
C LYS A 29 16.64 -4.89 13.59
N PRO A 30 17.42 -5.86 13.06
CA PRO A 30 16.84 -7.02 12.37
C PRO A 30 15.99 -7.91 13.28
N ALA A 31 16.33 -8.02 14.58
CA ALA A 31 15.56 -8.81 15.53
C ALA A 31 14.20 -8.16 15.83
N ASP A 32 14.20 -6.85 16.03
CA ASP A 32 12.97 -6.05 16.21
C ASP A 32 12.09 -6.07 14.96
N GLU A 33 12.67 -5.84 13.77
CA GLU A 33 11.96 -5.91 12.50
C GLU A 33 11.32 -7.28 12.28
N ARG A 34 12.04 -8.37 12.57
CA ARG A 34 11.51 -9.74 12.46
C ARG A 34 10.36 -9.98 13.44
N TRP A 35 10.53 -9.58 14.71
CA TRP A 35 9.48 -9.74 15.72
C TRP A 35 8.24 -8.93 15.36
N ASN A 36 8.42 -7.69 14.91
CA ASN A 36 7.33 -6.82 14.52
C ASN A 36 6.61 -7.34 13.26
N CYS A 37 7.34 -7.80 12.23
CA CYS A 37 6.77 -8.44 11.04
C CYS A 37 5.95 -9.69 11.43
N GLN A 38 6.47 -10.59 12.26
CA GLN A 38 5.72 -11.76 12.74
C GLN A 38 4.46 -11.38 13.51
N ARG A 39 4.56 -10.39 14.42
CA ARG A 39 3.42 -9.90 15.18
C ARG A 39 2.35 -9.30 14.27
N LEU A 40 2.75 -8.42 13.36
CA LEU A 40 1.84 -7.76 12.44
C LEU A 40 1.20 -8.77 11.47
N LEU A 41 1.93 -9.81 11.04
CA LEU A 41 1.39 -10.85 10.15
C LEU A 41 0.24 -11.59 10.83
N ARG A 42 0.41 -11.94 12.11
CA ARG A 42 -0.66 -12.54 12.92
C ARG A 42 -1.87 -11.62 13.04
N LEU A 43 -1.64 -10.32 13.24
CA LEU A 43 -2.72 -9.33 13.35
C LEU A 43 -3.39 -9.01 12.00
N SER A 44 -2.71 -9.29 10.89
CA SER A 44 -3.19 -8.99 9.55
C SER A 44 -3.90 -10.13 8.88
N LEU A 45 -3.84 -11.35 9.42
CA LEU A 45 -4.42 -12.54 8.82
C LEU A 45 -5.89 -12.31 8.42
N GLY A 46 -6.19 -12.50 7.13
CA GLY A 46 -7.53 -12.32 6.57
C GLY A 46 -7.94 -10.86 6.34
N LYS A 47 -7.06 -9.89 6.61
CA LYS A 47 -7.31 -8.47 6.33
C LYS A 47 -6.79 -8.11 4.94
N ASN A 48 -7.42 -7.13 4.31
CA ASN A 48 -7.02 -6.62 3.00
C ASN A 48 -5.58 -6.07 2.94
N TRP A 49 -4.98 -5.73 4.07
CA TRP A 49 -3.61 -5.21 4.17
C TRP A 49 -2.57 -6.26 4.60
N GLU A 50 -2.94 -7.53 4.73
CA GLU A 50 -2.00 -8.63 5.05
C GLU A 50 -0.76 -8.62 4.15
N SER A 51 -0.99 -8.41 2.86
CA SER A 51 0.05 -8.35 1.84
C SER A 51 1.03 -7.17 1.99
N LEU A 52 0.87 -6.28 2.97
CA LEU A 52 1.73 -5.11 3.20
C LEU A 52 2.71 -5.30 4.35
N VAL A 53 2.44 -6.25 5.24
CA VAL A 53 3.08 -6.29 6.56
C VAL A 53 4.59 -6.48 6.52
N CYS A 54 5.09 -7.22 5.53
CA CYS A 54 6.52 -7.41 5.32
C CYS A 54 6.93 -7.11 3.88
N THR A 55 6.14 -6.29 3.18
CA THR A 55 6.51 -5.83 1.84
C THR A 55 7.46 -4.66 1.97
N THR A 56 8.68 -4.83 1.47
CA THR A 56 9.60 -3.73 1.26
C THR A 56 9.17 -2.96 0.03
N TYR A 57 8.66 -1.75 0.24
CA TYR A 57 8.50 -0.80 -0.86
C TYR A 57 9.86 -0.19 -1.17
N ASP A 58 10.22 -0.15 -2.45
CA ASP A 58 11.40 0.59 -2.87
C ASP A 58 11.20 2.08 -2.57
N HIS A 59 12.03 2.60 -1.67
CA HIS A 59 11.99 3.99 -1.22
C HIS A 59 12.40 4.97 -2.32
N ASN A 60 12.99 4.49 -3.42
CA ASN A 60 13.39 5.30 -4.57
C ASN A 60 12.27 5.46 -5.62
N LEU A 61 11.11 4.84 -5.40
CA LEU A 61 9.97 5.01 -6.30
C LEU A 61 9.46 6.45 -6.28
N PRO A 62 9.13 7.04 -7.45
CA PRO A 62 8.46 8.33 -7.50
C PRO A 62 7.18 8.31 -6.68
N ARG A 63 6.90 9.40 -5.96
CA ARG A 63 5.73 9.51 -5.05
C ARG A 63 4.43 9.05 -5.70
N ALA A 64 4.16 9.44 -6.94
CA ALA A 64 2.95 9.06 -7.66
C ALA A 64 2.82 7.54 -7.83
N VAL A 65 3.92 6.86 -8.11
CA VAL A 65 3.97 5.39 -8.26
C VAL A 65 3.72 4.70 -6.93
N SER A 66 4.42 5.14 -5.88
CA SER A 66 4.25 4.60 -4.51
C SER A 66 2.82 4.77 -4.00
N VAL A 67 2.22 5.94 -4.23
CA VAL A 67 0.83 6.22 -3.82
C VAL A 67 -0.16 5.31 -4.56
N ALA A 68 -0.03 5.16 -5.89
CA ALA A 68 -0.91 4.30 -6.66
C ALA A 68 -0.81 2.84 -6.21
N ALA A 69 0.42 2.33 -6.07
CA ALA A 69 0.68 0.96 -5.63
C ALA A 69 0.09 0.69 -4.23
N PHE A 70 0.29 1.62 -3.28
CA PHE A 70 -0.28 1.51 -1.94
C PHE A 70 -1.81 1.49 -1.96
N ARG A 71 -2.43 2.41 -2.71
CA ARG A 71 -3.89 2.52 -2.80
C ARG A 71 -4.54 1.31 -3.44
N LEU A 72 -3.98 0.82 -4.56
CA LEU A 72 -4.46 -0.39 -5.24
C LEU A 72 -4.33 -1.63 -4.34
N ARG A 73 -3.19 -1.79 -3.67
CA ARG A 73 -2.93 -2.97 -2.83
C ARG A 73 -3.77 -3.00 -1.56
N THR A 74 -4.01 -1.84 -0.96
CA THR A 74 -4.90 -1.72 0.21
C THR A 74 -6.40 -1.73 -0.15
N ARG A 75 -6.74 -1.66 -1.45
CA ARG A 75 -8.10 -1.41 -1.96
C ARG A 75 -8.73 -0.12 -1.42
N HIS A 76 -7.91 0.91 -1.16
CA HIS A 76 -8.34 2.29 -0.88
C HIS A 76 -8.02 3.16 -2.11
N ASP A 77 -8.43 2.67 -3.27
CA ASP A 77 -8.08 3.19 -4.59
C ASP A 77 -9.00 4.30 -5.09
N TYR A 78 -10.12 4.56 -4.39
CA TYR A 78 -11.14 5.50 -4.81
C TYR A 78 -11.69 5.22 -6.23
N LEU A 79 -11.63 3.96 -6.69
CA LEU A 79 -12.33 3.52 -7.89
C LEU A 79 -13.80 3.24 -7.58
N ALA A 80 -14.65 3.10 -8.59
CA ALA A 80 -16.10 2.97 -8.37
C ALA A 80 -16.46 1.78 -7.47
N ALA A 81 -15.72 0.67 -7.52
CA ALA A 81 -15.93 -0.44 -6.59
C ALA A 81 -15.71 -0.03 -5.12
N HIS A 82 -14.64 0.71 -4.82
CA HIS A 82 -14.37 1.19 -3.47
C HIS A 82 -15.38 2.26 -3.03
N LEU A 83 -15.69 3.20 -3.92
CA LEU A 83 -16.64 4.29 -3.66
C LEU A 83 -18.06 3.77 -3.43
N HIS A 84 -18.47 2.71 -4.14
CA HIS A 84 -19.76 2.08 -3.91
C HIS A 84 -19.86 1.42 -2.53
N ARG A 85 -18.82 0.70 -2.09
CA ARG A 85 -18.79 0.11 -0.74
C ARG A 85 -18.89 1.15 0.39
N THR A 86 -18.51 2.40 0.12
CA THR A 86 -18.59 3.52 1.06
C THR A 86 -19.84 4.38 0.84
N ASN A 87 -20.78 3.93 0.00
CA ASN A 87 -22.02 4.63 -0.36
C ASN A 87 -21.81 6.01 -1.02
N VAL A 88 -20.63 6.26 -1.61
CA VAL A 88 -20.35 7.50 -2.35
C VAL A 88 -20.88 7.42 -3.79
N LEU A 89 -20.85 6.23 -4.39
CA LEU A 89 -21.41 5.99 -5.73
C LEU A 89 -22.53 4.94 -5.69
N PRO A 90 -23.57 5.08 -6.54
CA PRO A 90 -24.70 4.15 -6.56
C PRO A 90 -24.36 2.80 -7.23
N SER A 91 -23.22 2.69 -7.92
CA SER A 91 -22.85 1.50 -8.67
C SER A 91 -21.35 1.24 -8.65
N THR A 92 -20.97 -0.03 -8.76
CA THR A 92 -19.58 -0.47 -8.98
C THR A 92 -19.14 -0.40 -10.44
N LYS A 93 -20.05 -0.09 -11.37
CA LYS A 93 -19.76 -0.07 -12.80
C LYS A 93 -18.61 0.89 -13.13
N CYS A 94 -17.77 0.49 -14.10
CA CYS A 94 -16.74 1.38 -14.62
C CYS A 94 -17.34 2.64 -15.20
N GLN A 95 -16.98 3.79 -14.64
CA GLN A 95 -17.44 5.10 -15.10
C GLN A 95 -16.81 5.49 -16.45
N LEU A 96 -15.71 4.85 -16.82
CA LEU A 96 -14.97 5.17 -18.05
C LEU A 96 -15.49 4.39 -19.26
N CYS A 97 -15.61 3.06 -19.16
CA CYS A 97 -16.08 2.23 -20.27
C CYS A 97 -17.55 1.78 -20.13
N GLY A 98 -18.19 1.96 -18.98
CA GLY A 98 -19.58 1.54 -18.72
C GLY A 98 -19.77 0.06 -18.37
N PHE A 99 -18.72 -0.75 -18.43
CA PHE A 99 -18.80 -2.21 -18.25
C PHE A 99 -17.89 -2.73 -17.13
N GLY A 100 -18.34 -3.80 -16.46
CA GLY A 100 -17.58 -4.46 -15.39
C GLY A 100 -17.47 -3.65 -14.10
N THR A 101 -16.90 -4.27 -13.07
CA THR A 101 -16.65 -3.63 -11.77
C THR A 101 -15.34 -2.83 -11.82
N MET A 102 -15.37 -1.53 -11.52
CA MET A 102 -14.18 -0.66 -11.54
C MET A 102 -13.26 -0.92 -10.36
N ASN A 103 -12.37 -1.88 -10.49
CA ASN A 103 -11.34 -2.22 -9.51
C ASN A 103 -9.96 -2.30 -10.19
N ALA A 104 -8.91 -2.56 -9.41
CA ALA A 104 -7.54 -2.68 -9.89
C ALA A 104 -7.37 -3.68 -11.05
N GLU A 105 -8.09 -4.80 -11.01
CA GLU A 105 -8.05 -5.83 -12.04
C GLU A 105 -8.66 -5.32 -13.36
N HIS A 106 -9.83 -4.68 -13.28
CA HIS A 106 -10.48 -4.09 -14.44
C HIS A 106 -9.64 -3.01 -15.13
N LEU A 107 -8.87 -2.19 -14.39
CA LEU A 107 -8.00 -1.18 -15.03
C LEU A 107 -6.99 -1.80 -16.02
N ARG A 108 -6.60 -3.07 -15.82
CA ARG A 108 -5.67 -3.78 -16.69
C ARG A 108 -6.27 -4.13 -18.06
N THR A 109 -7.60 -4.15 -18.17
CA THR A 109 -8.34 -4.55 -19.37
C THR A 109 -9.38 -3.52 -19.81
N CYS A 110 -9.48 -2.38 -19.13
CA CYS A 110 -10.47 -1.34 -19.39
C CYS A 110 -10.24 -0.68 -20.76
N SER A 111 -11.15 -0.87 -21.71
CA SER A 111 -11.04 -0.33 -23.07
C SER A 111 -10.94 1.20 -23.18
N ALA A 112 -11.31 1.92 -22.12
CA ALA A 112 -11.21 3.38 -22.06
C ALA A 112 -9.82 3.89 -21.64
N LEU A 113 -8.90 2.99 -21.26
CA LEU A 113 -7.53 3.35 -20.86
C LEU A 113 -6.54 3.01 -21.97
N ASP A 114 -5.48 3.81 -22.06
CA ASP A 114 -4.36 3.55 -22.96
C ASP A 114 -3.41 2.50 -22.36
N HIS A 115 -3.35 1.34 -23.01
CA HIS A 115 -2.42 0.24 -22.69
C HIS A 115 -1.21 0.16 -23.63
N SER A 116 -1.08 1.08 -24.60
CA SER A 116 0.01 1.05 -25.59
C SER A 116 1.39 1.28 -24.98
N LYS A 117 1.45 1.96 -23.83
CA LYS A 117 2.70 2.21 -23.11
C LYS A 117 3.28 0.92 -22.54
N ASN A 118 4.44 0.54 -23.06
CA ASN A 118 5.16 -0.62 -22.60
C ASN A 118 6.07 -0.23 -21.42
N TYR A 119 5.72 -0.70 -20.23
CA TYR A 119 6.52 -0.52 -19.01
C TYR A 119 7.23 -1.83 -18.69
N GLN A 120 8.55 -1.78 -18.51
CA GLN A 120 9.32 -2.94 -18.04
C GLN A 120 8.91 -3.37 -16.62
N ASN A 121 8.44 -2.44 -15.79
CA ASN A 121 8.03 -2.69 -14.42
C ASN A 121 6.50 -2.58 -14.28
N SER A 122 5.88 -3.66 -13.78
CA SER A 122 4.43 -3.75 -13.59
C SER A 122 3.86 -2.69 -12.67
N ILE A 123 4.62 -2.25 -11.65
CA ILE A 123 4.19 -1.20 -10.71
C ILE A 123 4.02 0.14 -11.43
N PHE A 124 4.93 0.48 -12.36
CA PHE A 124 4.81 1.70 -13.16
C PHE A 124 3.63 1.64 -14.12
N LYS A 125 3.36 0.47 -14.71
CA LYS A 125 2.17 0.25 -15.54
C LYS A 125 0.88 0.45 -14.74
N GLU A 126 0.78 -0.18 -13.57
CA GLU A 126 -0.38 -0.05 -12.71
C GLU A 126 -0.59 1.39 -12.23
N ALA A 127 0.49 2.08 -11.86
CA ALA A 127 0.42 3.49 -11.48
C ALA A 127 -0.05 4.37 -12.64
N HIS A 128 0.43 4.13 -13.86
CA HIS A 128 -0.01 4.87 -15.03
C HIS A 128 -1.51 4.68 -15.29
N LEU A 129 -2.00 3.44 -15.28
CA LEU A 129 -3.41 3.13 -15.49
C LEU A 129 -4.28 3.75 -14.39
N TYR A 130 -3.83 3.67 -13.13
CA TYR A 130 -4.51 4.26 -11.99
C TYR A 130 -4.69 5.77 -12.13
N TRP A 131 -3.60 6.50 -12.39
CA TRP A 131 -3.65 7.96 -12.51
C TRP A 131 -4.38 8.41 -13.77
N SER A 132 -4.28 7.65 -14.88
CA SER A 132 -5.05 7.91 -16.10
C SER A 132 -6.54 7.77 -15.84
N ALA A 133 -6.95 6.72 -15.13
CA ALA A 133 -8.35 6.54 -14.74
C ALA A 133 -8.85 7.70 -13.87
N HIS A 134 -8.09 8.09 -12.84
CA HIS A 134 -8.42 9.23 -11.98
C HIS A 134 -8.54 10.54 -12.76
N HIS A 135 -7.65 10.77 -13.72
CA HIS A 135 -7.70 11.97 -14.56
C HIS A 135 -8.97 12.01 -15.41
N LEU A 136 -9.33 10.90 -16.06
CA LEU A 136 -10.55 10.79 -16.86
C LEU A 136 -11.81 10.91 -15.99
N MET A 137 -11.83 10.27 -14.82
CA MET A 137 -12.94 10.40 -13.86
C MET A 137 -13.16 11.85 -13.42
N ALA A 138 -12.07 12.60 -13.20
CA ALA A 138 -12.15 14.01 -12.80
C ALA A 138 -12.66 14.94 -13.91
N GLN A 139 -12.51 14.54 -15.18
CA GLN A 139 -13.03 15.28 -16.33
C GLN A 139 -14.50 15.00 -16.63
N GLN A 140 -15.07 13.91 -16.11
CA GLN A 140 -16.49 13.64 -16.33
C GLN A 140 -17.35 14.69 -15.64
N PRO A 141 -18.40 15.19 -16.30
CA PRO A 141 -19.33 16.11 -15.68
C PRO A 141 -19.88 15.46 -14.41
N ARG A 142 -19.92 16.23 -13.31
CA ARG A 142 -20.59 15.79 -12.08
C ARG A 142 -22.05 15.55 -12.47
N MET A 143 -22.43 14.29 -12.62
CA MET A 143 -23.83 13.91 -12.78
C MET A 143 -24.51 14.28 -11.47
N GLY A 144 -25.04 15.51 -11.42
CA GLY A 144 -26.01 15.91 -10.42
C GLY A 144 -27.17 14.92 -10.53
N VAL A 145 -27.38 14.17 -9.46
CA VAL A 145 -28.56 13.33 -9.33
C VAL A 145 -29.74 14.28 -9.25
N GLY A 146 -30.60 14.25 -10.27
CA GLY A 146 -31.92 14.87 -10.22
C GLY A 146 -32.84 14.16 -9.24
#